data_AF-A0A497VUL3-F1
#
_entry.id   AF-A0A497VUL3-F1
#
_cell.length_a   1.000
_cell.length_b   1.000
_cell.length_c   1.000
_cell.angle_alpha   90.00
_cell.angle_beta   90.00
_cell.angle_gamma   90.00
#
_symmetry.space_group_name_H-M   'P 1'
#
loop_
_entity.id
_entity.type
_entity.pdbx_description
1 polymer ?
#
loop_
_entity_poly.entity_id
_entity_poly.type
_entity_poly.pdbx_seq_one_letter_code
_entity_poly.pdbx_strand_id
1 'polypeptide(L)'
;MDDAKTFVLGIFQTVRERFGNPLVSAFVVAWAIWNFRLLLVFLGSGDGGWKAKISYIDNYLFPKQLDWLIHGSLIPLGIALTWIYLLPPLLRRIAADHEKNLNRTRDAIFSATEVRTLSSEEALHLRSVMIKQRAEWQTEKAETVQSLENFAKRTEEQAQGP
;
A
#
# COMPACT_ATOMS: atom_id res chain seq x y z
N MET A 1 -40.88 9.39 -11.44
CA MET A 1 -39.77 8.41 -11.58
C MET A 1 -38.43 9.00 -11.14
N ASP A 2 -38.30 10.33 -11.09
CA ASP A 2 -37.09 11.02 -10.68
C ASP A 2 -36.89 11.05 -9.14
N ASP A 3 -37.96 11.16 -8.36
CA ASP A 3 -37.84 11.17 -6.88
C ASP A 3 -37.28 9.87 -6.30
N ALA A 4 -37.66 8.72 -6.86
CA ALA A 4 -37.14 7.42 -6.45
C ALA A 4 -35.64 7.29 -6.73
N LYS A 5 -35.17 7.84 -7.87
CA LYS A 5 -33.75 7.86 -8.21
C LYS A 5 -32.97 8.79 -7.28
N THR A 6 -33.52 9.98 -6.99
CA THR A 6 -32.90 10.94 -6.07
C THR A 6 -32.81 10.41 -4.65
N PHE A 7 -33.85 9.71 -4.17
CA PHE A 7 -33.84 9.04 -2.87
C PHE A 7 -32.78 7.92 -2.80
N VAL A 8 -32.73 7.06 -3.81
CA VAL A 8 -31.74 5.98 -3.90
C VAL A 8 -30.33 6.55 -3.97
N LEU A 9 -30.09 7.60 -4.76
CA LEU A 9 -28.80 8.29 -4.83
C LEU A 9 -28.39 8.91 -3.49
N GLY A 10 -29.33 9.52 -2.75
CA GLY A 10 -29.08 10.04 -1.41
C GLY A 10 -28.69 8.96 -0.40
N ILE A 11 -29.32 7.78 -0.48
CA ILE A 11 -28.93 6.61 0.33
C ILE A 11 -27.52 6.16 -0.05
N PHE A 12 -27.23 5.99 -1.35
CA PHE A 12 -25.91 5.54 -1.80
C PHE A 12 -24.79 6.52 -1.39
N GLN A 13 -25.03 7.83 -1.45
CA GLN A 13 -24.07 8.83 -0.98
C GLN A 13 -23.83 8.71 0.53
N THR A 14 -24.90 8.65 1.33
CA THR A 14 -24.81 8.51 2.80
C THR A 14 -24.10 7.21 3.20
N VAL A 15 -24.41 6.12 2.50
CA VAL A 15 -23.76 4.82 2.67
C VAL A 15 -22.28 4.97 2.34
N ARG A 16 -21.92 5.51 1.17
CA ARG A 16 -20.52 5.67 0.75
C ARG A 16 -19.71 6.53 1.72
N GLU A 17 -20.26 7.63 2.21
CA GLU A 17 -19.61 8.49 3.21
C GLU A 17 -19.35 7.74 4.53
N ARG A 18 -20.32 6.92 4.98
CA ARG A 18 -20.19 6.14 6.21
C ARG A 18 -19.28 4.93 6.04
N PHE A 19 -19.22 4.30 4.88
CA PHE A 19 -18.28 3.23 4.56
C PHE A 19 -16.84 3.72 4.41
N GLY A 20 -16.63 5.03 4.20
CA GLY A 20 -15.33 5.66 4.34
C GLY A 20 -14.78 5.63 5.77
N ASN A 21 -15.63 5.39 6.78
CA ASN A 21 -15.17 5.14 8.14
C ASN A 21 -14.70 3.69 8.29
N PRO A 22 -13.41 3.45 8.64
CA PRO A 22 -12.87 2.10 8.81
C PRO A 22 -13.59 1.30 9.89
N LEU A 23 -14.16 1.95 10.92
CA LEU A 23 -14.93 1.28 11.97
C LEU A 23 -16.25 0.73 11.46
N VAL A 24 -16.99 1.54 10.68
CA VAL A 24 -18.31 1.14 10.16
C VAL A 24 -18.15 0.01 9.15
N SER A 25 -17.20 0.13 8.23
CA SER A 25 -16.93 -0.92 7.24
C SER A 25 -16.46 -2.23 7.88
N ALA A 26 -15.51 -2.18 8.82
CA ALA A 26 -15.06 -3.37 9.55
C ALA A 26 -16.19 -3.98 10.41
N PHE A 27 -17.02 -3.15 11.03
CA PHE A 27 -18.18 -3.62 11.80
C PHE A 27 -19.20 -4.34 10.93
N VAL A 28 -19.57 -3.78 9.77
CA VAL A 28 -20.54 -4.42 8.86
C VAL A 28 -20.01 -5.77 8.37
N VAL A 29 -18.73 -5.85 8.00
CA VAL A 29 -18.11 -7.11 7.57
C VAL A 29 -18.05 -8.11 8.72
N ALA A 30 -17.58 -7.69 9.90
CA ALA A 30 -17.52 -8.55 11.08
C ALA A 30 -18.92 -9.03 11.51
N TRP A 31 -19.93 -8.18 11.41
CA TRP A 31 -21.31 -8.50 11.71
C TRP A 31 -21.86 -9.54 10.75
N ALA A 32 -21.64 -9.37 9.44
CA ALA A 32 -22.09 -10.32 8.44
C ALA A 32 -21.43 -11.70 8.59
N ILE A 33 -20.14 -11.74 8.90
CA ILE A 33 -19.40 -13.00 9.15
C ILE A 33 -19.91 -13.68 10.43
N TRP A 34 -20.05 -12.92 11.51
CA TRP A 34 -20.47 -13.47 12.81
C TRP A 34 -21.94 -13.92 12.81
N ASN A 35 -22.83 -13.10 12.24
CA ASN A 35 -24.26 -13.34 12.17
C ASN A 35 -24.69 -13.97 10.83
N PHE A 36 -23.82 -14.75 10.18
CA PHE A 36 -24.13 -15.35 8.88
C PHE A 36 -25.40 -16.22 8.90
N ARG A 37 -25.69 -16.88 10.03
CA ARG A 37 -26.91 -17.69 10.20
C ARG A 37 -28.18 -16.84 10.12
N LEU A 38 -28.17 -15.60 10.63
CA LEU A 38 -29.28 -14.67 10.45
C LEU A 38 -29.48 -14.32 8.98
N LEU A 39 -28.38 -14.01 8.28
CA LEU A 39 -28.43 -13.71 6.85
C LEU A 39 -28.99 -14.89 6.06
N LEU A 40 -28.60 -16.13 6.39
CA LEU A 40 -29.15 -17.33 5.75
C LEU A 40 -30.65 -17.51 6.01
N VAL A 41 -31.15 -17.23 7.21
CA VAL A 41 -32.59 -17.31 7.51
C VAL A 41 -33.38 -16.23 6.76
N PHE A 42 -32.84 -15.01 6.69
CA PHE A 42 -33.47 -13.91 5.96
C PHE A 42 -33.47 -14.14 4.44
N LEU A 43 -32.31 -14.46 3.87
CA LEU A 43 -32.11 -14.62 2.42
C LEU A 43 -32.58 -15.99 1.90
N GLY A 44 -32.61 -17.01 2.75
CA GLY A 44 -33.01 -18.36 2.37
C GLY A 44 -34.49 -18.43 2.03
N SER A 45 -34.83 -19.08 0.92
CA SER A 45 -36.21 -19.38 0.50
C SER A 45 -36.81 -20.55 1.26
N GLY A 46 -36.65 -20.59 2.59
CA GLY A 46 -37.15 -21.70 3.41
C GLY A 46 -38.67 -21.87 3.31
N ASP A 47 -39.13 -23.10 3.50
CA ASP A 47 -40.54 -23.51 3.33
C ASP A 47 -41.52 -22.85 4.32
N GLY A 48 -40.97 -22.29 5.42
CA GLY A 48 -41.72 -21.50 6.38
C GLY A 48 -41.82 -20.04 5.95
N GLY A 49 -43.05 -19.52 5.85
CA GLY A 49 -43.28 -18.08 5.67
C GLY A 49 -42.64 -17.21 6.77
N TRP A 50 -42.72 -15.89 6.65
CA TRP A 50 -42.01 -14.93 7.53
C TRP A 50 -42.17 -15.19 9.04
N LYS A 51 -43.33 -15.66 9.50
CA LYS A 51 -43.58 -16.00 10.91
C LYS A 51 -42.70 -17.14 11.42
N ALA A 52 -42.48 -18.18 10.61
CA ALA A 52 -41.63 -19.30 10.98
C ALA A 52 -40.16 -18.87 11.09
N LYS A 53 -39.72 -17.96 10.21
CA LYS A 53 -38.37 -17.38 10.25
C LYS A 53 -38.15 -16.57 11.52
N ILE A 54 -39.07 -15.67 11.87
CA ILE A 54 -38.98 -14.87 13.10
C ILE A 54 -39.01 -15.78 14.33
N SER A 55 -39.93 -16.76 14.39
CA SER A 55 -39.98 -17.74 15.48
C SER A 55 -38.68 -18.53 15.61
N TYR A 56 -38.06 -18.90 14.50
CA TYR A 56 -36.75 -19.56 14.54
C TYR A 56 -35.65 -18.64 15.08
N ILE A 57 -35.65 -17.37 14.67
CA ILE A 57 -34.69 -16.38 15.15
C ILE A 57 -34.84 -16.18 16.67
N ASP A 58 -36.06 -15.92 17.12
CA ASP A 58 -36.35 -15.57 18.51
C ASP A 58 -36.23 -16.77 19.46
N ASN A 59 -36.49 -18.00 19.01
CA ASN A 59 -36.43 -19.17 19.88
C ASN A 59 -35.11 -19.95 19.80
N TYR A 60 -34.38 -19.88 18.68
CA TYR A 60 -33.19 -20.71 18.46
C TYR A 60 -31.91 -19.90 18.20
N LEU A 61 -31.96 -18.74 17.55
CA LEU A 61 -30.76 -17.93 17.33
C LEU A 61 -30.48 -16.96 18.47
N PHE A 62 -31.51 -16.26 18.96
CA PHE A 62 -31.38 -15.26 20.04
C PHE A 62 -32.52 -15.42 21.05
N PRO A 63 -32.52 -16.51 21.84
CA PRO A 63 -33.55 -16.80 22.82
C PRO A 63 -33.65 -15.74 23.93
N LYS A 64 -32.55 -15.04 24.21
CA LYS A 64 -32.52 -13.97 25.23
C LYS A 64 -32.28 -12.62 24.57
N GLN A 65 -32.88 -11.58 25.16
CA GLN A 65 -32.61 -10.18 24.78
C GLN A 65 -31.13 -9.81 24.93
N LEU A 66 -30.43 -10.43 25.88
CA LEU A 66 -28.99 -10.25 26.06
C LEU A 66 -28.19 -10.79 24.88
N ASP A 67 -28.64 -11.90 24.27
CA ASP A 67 -27.95 -12.53 23.14
C ASP A 67 -27.99 -11.60 21.92
N TRP A 68 -29.09 -10.87 21.73
CA TRP A 68 -29.20 -9.82 20.71
C TRP A 68 -28.15 -8.72 20.89
N LEU A 69 -27.91 -8.27 22.13
CA LEU A 69 -26.92 -7.23 22.39
C LEU A 69 -25.49 -7.76 22.20
N ILE A 70 -25.20 -8.95 22.71
CA ILE A 70 -23.86 -9.53 22.70
C ILE A 70 -23.47 -9.98 21.29
N HIS A 71 -24.26 -10.87 20.70
CA HIS A 71 -23.95 -11.45 19.39
C HIS A 71 -24.35 -10.52 18.24
N GLY A 72 -25.36 -9.68 18.42
CA GLY A 72 -25.76 -8.69 17.42
C GLY A 72 -24.85 -7.48 17.36
N SER A 73 -24.25 -7.05 18.48
CA SER A 73 -23.48 -5.78 18.52
C SER A 73 -22.09 -5.92 19.14
N LEU A 74 -21.98 -6.41 20.38
CA LEU A 74 -20.71 -6.35 21.12
C LEU A 74 -19.61 -7.23 20.51
N ILE A 75 -19.93 -8.46 20.09
CA ILE A 75 -18.94 -9.36 19.47
C ILE A 75 -18.49 -8.83 18.10
N PRO A 76 -19.39 -8.48 17.15
CA PRO A 76 -18.98 -7.85 15.90
C PRO A 76 -18.15 -6.57 16.09
N LEU A 77 -18.49 -5.75 17.09
CA LEU A 77 -17.72 -4.56 17.45
C LEU A 77 -16.33 -4.92 17.97
N GLY A 78 -16.21 -5.92 18.85
CA GLY A 78 -14.93 -6.41 19.35
C GLY A 78 -14.03 -6.97 18.23
N ILE A 79 -14.61 -7.72 17.29
CA ILE A 79 -13.91 -8.23 16.10
C ILE A 79 -13.46 -7.06 15.22
N ALA A 80 -14.33 -6.08 14.95
CA ALA A 80 -14.00 -4.91 14.14
C ALA A 80 -12.86 -4.09 14.76
N LEU A 81 -12.90 -3.85 16.08
CA LEU A 81 -11.83 -3.16 16.80
C LEU A 81 -10.53 -3.96 16.75
N THR A 82 -10.59 -5.28 16.93
CA THR A 82 -9.41 -6.14 16.81
C THR A 82 -8.84 -6.10 15.40
N TRP A 83 -9.68 -6.13 14.37
CA TRP A 83 -9.24 -5.99 12.98
C TRP A 83 -8.56 -4.64 12.73
N ILE A 84 -9.11 -3.54 13.25
CA ILE A 84 -8.57 -2.19 13.02
C ILE A 84 -7.28 -1.94 13.80
N TYR A 85 -7.18 -2.41 15.04
CA TYR A 85 -6.05 -2.08 15.92
C TYR A 85 -4.98 -3.16 15.97
N LEU A 86 -5.36 -4.44 15.92
CA LEU A 86 -4.43 -5.55 16.06
C LEU A 86 -3.84 -5.98 14.71
N LEU A 87 -4.64 -5.96 13.64
CA LEU A 87 -4.19 -6.44 12.33
C LEU A 87 -3.09 -5.56 11.68
N PRO A 88 -3.14 -4.21 11.72
CA PRO A 88 -2.11 -3.39 11.08
C PRO A 88 -0.69 -3.58 11.61
N PRO A 89 -0.40 -3.63 12.93
CA PRO A 89 0.95 -3.88 13.40
C PRO A 89 1.46 -5.28 13.03
N LEU A 90 0.58 -6.29 13.02
CA LEU A 90 0.90 -7.65 12.57
C LEU A 90 1.25 -7.68 11.08
N LEU A 91 0.42 -7.08 10.23
CA LEU A 91 0.64 -7.01 8.78
C LEU A 91 1.91 -6.23 8.43
N ARG A 92 2.19 -5.12 9.14
CA ARG A 92 3.44 -4.35 8.94
C ARG A 92 4.68 -5.19 9.24
N ARG A 93 4.66 -6.02 10.29
CA ARG A 93 5.78 -6.93 10.60
C ARG A 93 5.99 -7.97 9.51
N ILE A 94 4.91 -8.64 9.09
CA ILE A 94 4.96 -9.65 8.04
C ILE A 94 5.47 -9.03 6.72
N ALA A 95 4.98 -7.85 6.36
CA ALA A 95 5.42 -7.13 5.16
C ALA A 95 6.92 -6.77 5.24
N ALA A 96 7.38 -6.25 6.39
CA ALA A 96 8.79 -5.93 6.59
C ALA A 96 9.69 -7.17 6.51
N ASP A 97 9.26 -8.29 7.10
CA ASP A 97 10.00 -9.56 7.04
C ASP A 97 10.02 -10.12 5.61
N HIS A 98 8.91 -10.02 4.89
CA HIS A 98 8.83 -10.43 3.50
C HIS A 98 9.77 -9.61 2.61
N GLU A 99 9.78 -8.29 2.77
CA GLU A 99 10.67 -7.38 2.03
C GLU A 99 12.15 -7.67 2.35
N LYS A 100 12.47 -7.95 3.62
CA LYS A 100 13.82 -8.37 4.04
C LYS A 100 14.23 -9.68 3.37
N ASN A 101 13.33 -10.65 3.27
CA ASN A 101 13.61 -11.93 2.62
C ASN A 101 13.78 -11.79 1.11
N LEU A 102 12.99 -10.91 0.47
CA LEU A 102 13.17 -10.58 -0.95
C LEU A 102 14.53 -9.92 -1.20
N ASN A 103 14.94 -8.99 -0.35
CA ASN A 103 16.25 -8.33 -0.46
C ASN A 103 17.39 -9.35 -0.27
N ARG A 104 17.30 -10.25 0.71
CA ARG A 104 18.27 -11.34 0.88
C ARG A 104 18.34 -12.27 -0.32
N THR A 105 17.20 -12.60 -0.92
CA THR A 105 17.13 -13.46 -2.11
C THR A 105 17.79 -12.77 -3.30
N ARG A 106 17.52 -11.47 -3.48
CA ARG A 106 18.18 -10.65 -4.49
C ARG A 106 19.68 -10.60 -4.28
N ASP A 107 20.14 -10.35 -3.06
CA ASP A 107 21.58 -10.33 -2.70
C ASP A 107 22.27 -11.67 -2.98
N ALA A 108 21.61 -12.79 -2.68
CA ALA A 108 22.13 -14.13 -2.98
C ALA A 108 22.21 -14.43 -4.49
N ILE A 109 21.25 -13.94 -5.27
CA ILE A 109 21.29 -14.04 -6.74
C ILE A 109 22.39 -13.13 -7.30
N PHE A 110 22.58 -11.93 -6.72
CA PHE A 110 23.63 -10.99 -7.12
C PHE A 110 25.03 -11.57 -6.90
N SER A 111 25.28 -12.19 -5.75
CA SER A 111 26.59 -12.82 -5.47
C SER A 111 26.86 -14.03 -6.36
N ALA A 112 25.81 -14.72 -6.84
CA ALA A 112 25.95 -15.88 -7.72
C ALA A 112 26.14 -15.52 -9.20
N THR A 113 25.71 -14.33 -9.65
CA THR A 113 25.59 -14.02 -11.10
C THR A 113 26.58 -12.95 -11.59
N GLU A 114 27.35 -12.29 -10.72
CA GLU A 114 28.24 -11.14 -11.03
C GLU A 114 27.59 -9.94 -11.77
N VAL A 115 26.30 -10.02 -12.12
CA VAL A 115 25.55 -8.96 -12.80
C VAL A 115 24.62 -8.28 -11.79
N ARG A 116 24.90 -7.00 -11.48
CA ARG A 116 24.09 -6.19 -10.57
C ARG A 116 23.22 -5.18 -11.33
N THR A 117 21.91 -5.26 -11.16
CA THR A 117 20.99 -4.16 -11.52
C THR A 117 21.00 -3.11 -10.41
N LEU A 118 21.36 -1.87 -10.75
CA LEU A 118 21.37 -0.74 -9.82
C LEU A 118 19.95 -0.39 -9.36
N SER A 119 19.77 -0.03 -8.09
CA SER A 119 18.52 0.59 -7.65
C SER A 119 18.35 1.95 -8.33
N SER A 120 17.13 2.49 -8.38
CA SER A 120 16.88 3.80 -9.02
C SER A 120 17.68 4.92 -8.34
N GLU A 121 17.79 4.91 -7.01
CA GLU A 121 18.57 5.90 -6.27
C GLU A 121 20.07 5.74 -6.52
N GLU A 122 20.56 4.51 -6.59
CA GLU A 122 21.97 4.22 -6.87
C GLU A 122 22.34 4.58 -8.31
N ALA A 123 21.44 4.34 -9.26
CA ALA A 123 21.60 4.77 -10.64
C ALA A 123 21.64 6.30 -10.76
N LEU A 124 20.81 7.01 -9.97
CA LEU A 124 20.81 8.47 -9.91
C LEU A 124 22.11 9.01 -9.31
N HIS A 125 22.58 8.39 -8.22
CA HIS A 125 23.85 8.75 -7.58
C HIS A 125 25.04 8.47 -8.51
N LEU A 126 25.06 7.33 -9.20
CA LEU A 126 26.11 7.00 -10.15
C LEU A 126 26.13 8.00 -11.33
N ARG A 127 24.95 8.41 -11.81
CA ARG A 127 24.85 9.47 -12.83
C ARG A 127 25.40 10.80 -12.33
N SER A 128 25.11 11.21 -11.10
CA SER A 128 25.61 12.48 -10.57
C SER A 128 27.14 12.47 -10.38
N VAL A 129 27.70 11.34 -9.94
CA VAL A 129 29.16 11.14 -9.85
C VAL A 129 29.81 11.19 -11.24
N MET A 130 29.24 10.48 -12.22
CA MET A 130 29.76 10.50 -13.60
C MET A 130 29.73 11.91 -14.22
N ILE A 131 28.70 12.70 -13.95
CA ILE A 131 28.61 14.08 -14.43
C ILE A 131 29.71 14.94 -13.81
N LYS A 132 29.97 14.82 -12.50
CA LYS A 132 31.04 15.55 -11.82
C LYS A 132 32.43 15.20 -12.37
N GLN A 133 32.75 13.92 -12.46
CA GLN A 133 34.02 13.47 -13.05
C GLN A 133 34.21 13.99 -14.47
N ARG A 134 33.14 13.98 -15.28
CA ARG A 134 33.20 14.49 -16.65
C ARG A 134 33.46 15.99 -16.70
N ALA A 135 32.92 16.76 -15.75
CA ALA A 135 33.20 18.19 -15.64
C ALA A 135 34.66 18.45 -15.26
N GLU A 136 35.18 17.74 -14.25
CA GLU A 136 36.58 17.83 -13.80
C GLU A 136 37.57 17.46 -14.93
N TRP A 137 37.26 16.40 -15.67
CA TRP A 137 38.08 15.98 -16.81
C TRP A 137 38.12 17.02 -17.94
N GLN A 138 37.02 17.75 -18.17
CA GLN A 138 36.99 18.80 -19.18
C GLN A 138 37.80 20.02 -18.76
N THR A 139 37.77 20.38 -17.47
CA THR A 139 38.60 21.46 -16.94
C THR A 139 40.09 21.12 -17.04
N GLU A 140 40.49 19.90 -16.67
CA GLU A 140 41.89 19.45 -16.78
C GLU A 140 42.38 19.44 -18.23
N LYS A 141 41.52 19.01 -19.18
CA LYS A 141 41.83 19.10 -20.61
C LYS A 141 42.03 20.54 -21.09
N ALA A 142 41.16 21.47 -20.68
CA ALA A 142 41.26 22.87 -21.07
C ALA A 142 42.56 23.50 -20.55
N GLU A 143 42.91 23.24 -19.29
CA GLU A 143 44.17 23.70 -18.70
C GLU A 143 45.39 23.12 -19.43
N THR A 144 45.34 21.83 -19.77
CA THR A 144 46.43 21.17 -20.52
C THR A 144 46.61 21.78 -21.90
N VAL A 145 45.52 21.99 -22.66
CA VAL A 145 45.58 22.64 -23.99
C VAL A 145 46.16 24.04 -23.89
N GLN A 146 45.71 24.83 -22.90
CA GLN A 146 46.22 26.18 -22.71
C GLN A 146 47.71 26.19 -22.31
N SER A 147 48.16 25.20 -21.53
CA SER A 147 49.58 25.03 -21.20
C SER A 147 50.44 24.73 -22.44
N LEU A 148 49.92 23.92 -23.37
CA LEU A 148 50.60 23.59 -24.63
C LEU A 148 50.66 24.80 -25.57
N GLU A 149 49.57 25.56 -25.69
CA GLU A 149 49.57 26.81 -26.48
C GLU A 149 50.58 27.82 -25.94
N ASN A 150 50.63 27.99 -24.62
CA ASN A 150 51.60 28.87 -23.97
C ASN A 150 53.04 28.37 -24.17
N PHE A 151 53.26 27.05 -24.15
CA PHE A 151 54.57 26.46 -24.42
C PHE A 151 55.00 26.68 -25.88
N ALA A 152 54.09 26.46 -26.83
CA ALA A 152 54.32 26.68 -28.26
C ALA A 152 54.68 28.15 -28.55
N LYS A 153 53.92 29.11 -28.00
CA LYS A 153 54.24 30.55 -28.13
C LYS A 153 55.63 30.89 -27.60
N ARG A 154 56.01 30.37 -26.43
CA ARG A 154 57.36 30.58 -25.87
C ARG A 154 58.46 29.99 -26.74
N THR A 155 58.21 28.86 -27.39
CA THR A 155 59.21 28.24 -28.30
C THR A 155 59.32 29.02 -29.62
N GLU A 156 58.22 29.55 -30.14
CA GLU A 156 58.23 30.45 -31.31
C GLU A 156 58.96 31.77 -31.02
N GLU A 157 58.74 32.37 -29.85
CA GLU A 157 59.46 33.58 -29.39
C GLU A 157 60.96 33.32 -29.24
N GLN A 158 61.37 32.14 -28.77
CA GLN A 158 62.78 31.73 -28.69
C GLN A 158 63.39 31.42 -30.06
N ALA A 159 62.61 30.96 -31.04
CA ALA A 159 63.08 30.65 -32.39
C ALA A 159 63.18 31.89 -33.31
N GLN A 160 62.46 32.98 -32.98
CA GLN A 160 62.52 34.26 -33.71
C GLN A 160 63.58 35.24 -33.17
N GLY A 161 64.34 34.88 -32.14
CA GLY A 161 65.50 35.66 -31.67
C GLY A 161 66.79 35.25 -32.39
N PRO A 162 67.38 36.15 -33.18
CA PRO A 162 68.63 36.81 -32.80
C PRO A 162 68.52 38.32 -32.60
#